data_AF-A0A7Z7Q076-F1
#
_entry.id   AF-A0A7Z7Q076-F1
#
_cell.length_a   1.000
_cell.length_b   1.000
_cell.length_c   1.000
_cell.angle_alpha   90.00
_cell.angle_beta   90.00
_cell.angle_gamma   90.00
#
_symmetry.space_group_name_H-M   'P 1'
#
loop_
_entity.id
_entity.type
_entity.pdbx_description
1 polymer ?
#
loop_
_entity_poly.entity_id
_entity_poly.type
_entity_poly.pdbx_seq_one_letter_code
_entity_poly.pdbx_strand_id
1 'polypeptide(L)'
;MKKSVRGKYHTGLQPIRVLKHNLTDRLLSRSKEFIELLQKDLQLSEHINYISYPLPLINKQTPYVDKDGMIYIHETYLSYLWIISFSMFVLYEEGMAIPDQIKREISTHKSQNIELIELTEELFDYAKSLVRAYSKWDTEYFPNPEIFDENTDEGFYILRANDLYVEAMNFILFHEIAHAELEHIKTRGENNLKGDHVKALEIEADSRAISLLLENCKKPFVSHLAIVVGLASMLFVSHDLSGGSDHPDVDVRIENALDLIKPSEDSPIWAILVLFLKLWDKQFSHNFVTSTHYNNFKELYYELLEQGKQINKWS
;
A
#
# COMPACT_ATOMS: atom_id res chain seq x y z
N MET A 1 12.43 26.00 6.16
CA MET A 1 13.62 25.39 5.54
C MET A 1 13.57 23.88 5.77
N LYS A 2 13.81 23.06 4.73
CA LYS A 2 13.83 21.60 4.87
C LYS A 2 14.89 21.17 5.89
N LYS A 3 14.56 20.19 6.73
CA LYS A 3 15.45 19.61 7.75
C LYS A 3 15.52 18.10 7.57
N SER A 4 16.72 17.54 7.76
CA SER A 4 16.89 16.09 7.77
C SER A 4 16.56 15.53 9.15
N VAL A 5 15.73 14.48 9.19
CA VAL A 5 15.46 13.68 10.40
C VAL A 5 16.37 12.45 10.51
N ARG A 6 17.37 12.32 9.63
CA ARG A 6 18.26 11.17 9.60
C ARG A 6 19.16 11.10 10.84
N GLY A 7 19.02 10.03 11.61
CA GLY A 7 19.91 9.68 12.70
C GLY A 7 21.00 8.68 12.29
N LYS A 8 21.98 8.52 13.18
CA LYS A 8 23.11 7.55 13.06
C LYS A 8 22.68 6.08 12.93
N TYR A 9 21.48 5.73 13.38
CA TYR A 9 20.95 4.36 13.31
C TYR A 9 20.14 4.08 12.04
N HIS A 10 19.84 5.11 11.24
CA HIS A 10 19.11 4.96 9.99
C HIS A 10 20.05 4.47 8.88
N THR A 11 19.99 3.18 8.58
CA THR A 11 20.79 2.50 7.56
C THR A 11 19.97 2.22 6.30
N GLY A 12 20.59 2.33 5.12
CA GLY A 12 19.91 2.13 3.84
C GLY A 12 20.53 2.95 2.69
N LEU A 13 19.92 2.85 1.52
CA LEU A 13 20.25 3.63 0.32
C LEU A 13 19.18 4.70 0.01
N GLN A 14 17.91 4.44 0.32
CA GLN A 14 16.78 5.36 0.09
C GLN A 14 16.32 6.09 1.37
N PRO A 15 15.70 7.30 1.27
CA PRO A 15 15.27 8.10 2.43
C PRO A 15 14.25 7.39 3.32
N ILE A 16 13.55 6.38 2.81
CA ILE A 16 12.57 5.59 3.57
C ILE A 16 13.17 4.89 4.81
N ARG A 17 14.49 4.74 4.88
CA ARG A 17 15.24 4.21 6.04
C ARG A 17 14.82 4.82 7.37
N VAL A 18 14.41 6.09 7.38
CA VAL A 18 14.06 6.81 8.61
C VAL A 18 12.78 6.30 9.26
N LEU A 19 11.97 5.52 8.52
CA LEU A 19 10.72 4.95 9.01
C LEU A 19 10.82 3.46 9.39
N LYS A 20 11.99 2.81 9.24
CA LYS A 20 12.14 1.37 9.54
C LYS A 20 11.75 1.02 10.98
N HIS A 21 12.18 1.83 11.94
CA HIS A 21 11.84 1.62 13.36
C HIS A 21 10.35 1.81 13.63
N ASN A 22 9.70 2.76 12.95
CA ASN A 22 8.27 2.99 13.09
C ASN A 22 7.43 1.76 12.71
N LEU A 23 7.90 0.91 11.79
CA LEU A 23 7.22 -0.32 11.41
C LEU A 23 7.16 -1.30 12.58
N THR A 24 8.32 -1.61 13.16
CA THR A 24 8.44 -2.54 14.29
C THR A 24 7.81 -1.99 15.56
N ASP A 25 7.98 -0.69 15.84
CA ASP A 25 7.37 -0.05 17.00
C ASP A 25 5.84 -0.09 16.93
N ARG A 26 5.25 0.17 15.74
CA ARG A 26 3.80 0.11 15.52
C ARG A 26 3.28 -1.32 15.72
N LEU A 27 3.98 -2.31 15.15
CA LEU A 27 3.62 -3.72 15.25
C LEU A 27 3.63 -4.20 16.72
N LEU A 28 4.75 -3.98 17.42
CA LEU A 28 4.91 -4.41 18.82
C LEU A 28 3.98 -3.64 19.76
N SER A 29 3.73 -2.35 19.53
CA SER A 29 2.82 -1.59 20.39
C SER A 29 1.36 -2.07 20.35
N ARG A 30 1.00 -2.86 19.33
CA ARG A 30 -0.37 -3.35 19.10
C ARG A 30 -0.54 -4.83 19.41
N SER A 31 0.46 -5.65 19.13
CA SER A 31 0.31 -7.10 19.16
C SER A 31 1.48 -7.80 19.86
N LYS A 32 2.13 -7.13 20.82
CA LYS A 32 3.32 -7.65 21.51
C LYS A 32 3.19 -9.10 21.96
N GLU A 33 2.16 -9.40 22.75
CA GLU A 33 1.98 -10.74 23.34
C GLU A 33 1.79 -11.82 22.27
N PHE A 34 1.06 -11.50 21.20
CA PHE A 34 0.87 -12.39 20.06
C PHE A 34 2.18 -12.64 19.31
N ILE A 35 2.95 -11.60 19.02
CA ILE A 35 4.25 -11.72 18.35
C ILE A 35 5.25 -12.49 19.20
N GLU A 36 5.33 -12.22 20.50
CA GLU A 36 6.21 -12.92 21.44
C GLU A 36 5.83 -14.41 21.56
N LEU A 37 4.53 -14.74 21.47
CA LEU A 37 4.07 -16.13 21.43
C LEU A 37 4.58 -16.86 20.18
N LEU A 38 4.38 -16.29 19.00
CA LEU A 38 4.86 -16.88 17.74
C LEU A 38 6.39 -17.06 17.73
N GLN A 39 7.12 -16.10 18.31
CA GLN A 39 8.58 -16.17 18.45
C GLN A 39 9.01 -17.29 19.41
N LYS A 40 8.32 -17.44 20.54
CA LYS A 40 8.57 -18.52 21.50
C LYS A 40 8.30 -19.90 20.90
N ASP A 41 7.26 -20.00 20.07
CA ASP A 41 6.87 -21.23 19.39
C ASP A 41 7.71 -21.49 18.11
N LEU A 42 8.72 -20.65 17.84
CA LEU A 42 9.64 -20.73 16.70
C LEU A 42 8.93 -20.66 15.33
N GLN A 43 7.73 -20.08 15.30
CA GLN A 43 6.98 -19.83 14.07
C GLN A 43 7.44 -18.52 13.41
N LEU A 44 7.94 -17.57 14.18
CA LEU A 44 8.35 -16.24 13.71
C LEU A 44 9.74 -15.87 14.25
N SER A 45 10.57 -15.23 13.44
CA SER A 45 11.86 -14.72 13.89
C SER A 45 11.72 -13.46 14.77
N GLU A 46 12.69 -13.24 15.67
CA GLU A 46 12.79 -11.99 16.44
C GLU A 46 13.20 -10.77 15.59
N HIS A 47 13.65 -11.01 14.36
CA HIS A 47 14.19 -9.98 13.49
C HIS A 47 13.48 -9.96 12.14
N ILE A 48 13.46 -8.78 11.53
CA ILE A 48 13.07 -8.57 10.13
C ILE A 48 14.34 -8.28 9.35
N ASN A 49 14.53 -8.97 8.23
CA ASN A 49 15.66 -8.77 7.35
C ASN A 49 15.37 -7.68 6.31
N TYR A 50 15.98 -6.51 6.48
CA TYR A 50 15.87 -5.40 5.54
C TYR A 50 16.94 -5.46 4.45
N ILE A 51 16.52 -5.77 3.24
CA ILE A 51 17.39 -5.90 2.07
C ILE A 51 17.61 -4.50 1.45
N SER A 52 18.82 -3.97 1.63
CA SER A 52 19.20 -2.61 1.18
C SER A 52 20.13 -2.66 -0.05
N TYR A 53 19.72 -3.40 -1.10
CA TYR A 53 20.42 -3.46 -2.37
C TYR A 53 19.71 -2.61 -3.43
N PRO A 54 20.45 -2.02 -4.40
CA PRO A 54 19.88 -1.20 -5.48
C PRO A 54 19.23 -2.08 -6.55
N LEU A 55 18.14 -2.75 -6.19
CA LEU A 55 17.41 -3.68 -7.05
C LEU A 55 16.02 -3.12 -7.39
N PRO A 56 15.55 -3.27 -8.64
CA PRO A 56 14.18 -2.96 -9.01
C PRO A 56 13.21 -3.98 -8.43
N LEU A 57 11.91 -3.68 -8.43
CA LEU A 57 10.86 -4.60 -7.94
C LEU A 57 10.54 -5.75 -8.91
N ILE A 58 11.56 -6.28 -9.59
CA ILE A 58 11.44 -7.48 -10.42
C ILE A 58 11.71 -8.73 -9.56
N ASN A 59 11.12 -9.87 -9.93
CA ASN A 59 11.34 -11.18 -9.31
C ASN A 59 10.92 -11.27 -7.82
N LYS A 60 9.66 -10.94 -7.49
CA LYS A 60 9.11 -11.15 -6.14
C LYS A 60 9.85 -10.40 -5.02
N GLN A 61 10.29 -9.17 -5.30
CA GLN A 61 10.89 -8.28 -4.30
C GLN A 61 9.87 -7.53 -3.44
N THR A 62 8.66 -8.08 -3.34
CA THR A 62 7.69 -7.71 -2.30
C THR A 62 8.12 -8.34 -0.97
N PRO A 63 7.53 -7.91 0.15
CA PRO A 63 7.72 -8.62 1.41
C PRO A 63 7.37 -10.10 1.28
N TYR A 64 8.09 -10.94 2.01
CA TYR A 64 7.80 -12.36 2.12
C TYR A 64 8.34 -12.91 3.44
N VAL A 65 7.72 -13.97 3.95
CA VAL A 65 8.25 -14.81 5.04
C VAL A 65 8.85 -16.11 4.51
N ASP A 66 9.96 -16.56 5.09
CA ASP A 66 10.55 -17.87 4.78
C ASP A 66 10.07 -18.98 5.73
N LYS A 67 10.49 -20.21 5.44
CA LYS A 67 10.13 -21.42 6.22
C LYS A 67 10.60 -21.39 7.68
N ASP A 68 11.55 -20.51 8.01
CA ASP A 68 12.14 -20.37 9.34
C ASP A 68 11.51 -19.16 10.07
N GLY A 69 10.44 -18.58 9.51
CA GLY A 69 9.71 -17.46 10.09
C GLY A 69 10.41 -16.10 9.94
N MET A 70 11.46 -16.00 9.12
CA MET A 70 12.15 -14.73 8.87
C MET A 70 11.39 -13.94 7.81
N ILE A 71 11.03 -12.69 8.13
CA ILE A 71 10.42 -11.76 7.17
C ILE A 71 11.51 -10.97 6.46
N TYR A 72 11.43 -10.90 5.14
CA TYR A 72 12.35 -10.14 4.29
C TYR A 72 11.61 -8.98 3.64
N ILE A 73 12.24 -7.81 3.64
CA ILE A 73 11.67 -6.59 3.07
C ILE A 73 12.72 -5.84 2.26
N HIS A 74 12.43 -5.58 0.99
CA HIS A 74 13.29 -4.80 0.12
C HIS A 74 13.07 -3.29 0.33
N GLU A 75 14.15 -2.53 0.45
CA GLU A 75 14.06 -1.08 0.65
C GLU A 75 13.42 -0.35 -0.54
N THR A 76 13.61 -0.87 -1.77
CA THR A 76 12.93 -0.34 -2.96
C THR A 76 11.40 -0.49 -2.84
N TYR A 77 10.91 -1.60 -2.28
CA TYR A 77 9.48 -1.79 -2.03
C TYR A 77 8.95 -0.81 -0.99
N LEU A 78 9.70 -0.59 0.10
CA LEU A 78 9.35 0.41 1.11
C LEU A 78 9.23 1.81 0.49
N SER A 79 10.18 2.17 -0.38
CA SER A 79 10.18 3.47 -1.06
C SER A 79 8.98 3.59 -1.99
N TYR A 80 8.71 2.54 -2.78
CA TYR A 80 7.55 2.45 -3.64
C TYR A 80 6.24 2.66 -2.87
N LEU A 81 5.98 1.87 -1.82
CA LEU A 81 4.72 1.94 -1.10
C LEU A 81 4.53 3.28 -0.38
N TRP A 82 5.61 3.88 0.14
CA TRP A 82 5.54 5.22 0.71
C TRP A 82 5.12 6.25 -0.34
N ILE A 83 5.71 6.20 -1.54
CA ILE A 83 5.37 7.11 -2.63
C ILE A 83 3.92 6.92 -3.05
N ILE A 84 3.45 5.67 -3.18
CA ILE A 84 2.03 5.40 -3.46
C ILE A 84 1.15 6.02 -2.38
N SER A 85 1.49 5.83 -1.10
CA SER A 85 0.75 6.38 0.04
C SER A 85 0.69 7.92 0.00
N PHE A 86 1.82 8.57 -0.24
CA PHE A 86 1.90 10.03 -0.40
C PHE A 86 1.06 10.49 -1.60
N SER A 87 1.24 9.83 -2.75
CA SER A 87 0.61 10.23 -4.00
C SER A 87 -0.91 10.11 -3.95
N MET A 88 -1.44 8.98 -3.45
CA MET A 88 -2.87 8.81 -3.31
C MET A 88 -3.47 9.84 -2.36
N PHE A 89 -2.78 10.18 -1.27
CA PHE A 89 -3.30 11.14 -0.31
C PHE A 89 -3.33 12.57 -0.89
N VAL A 90 -2.26 13.01 -1.56
CA VAL A 90 -2.23 14.33 -2.21
C VAL A 90 -3.23 14.40 -3.36
N LEU A 91 -3.22 13.43 -4.27
CA LEU A 91 -4.09 13.46 -5.45
C LEU A 91 -5.57 13.35 -5.07
N TYR A 92 -5.91 12.62 -4.00
CA TYR A 92 -7.27 12.63 -3.47
C TYR A 92 -7.64 13.98 -2.86
N GLU A 93 -6.84 14.50 -1.92
CA GLU A 93 -7.19 15.74 -1.21
C GLU A 93 -7.17 16.96 -2.14
N GLU A 94 -6.06 17.19 -2.83
CA GLU A 94 -5.87 18.36 -3.70
C GLU A 94 -6.57 18.18 -5.05
N GLY A 95 -6.61 16.97 -5.60
CA GLY A 95 -7.16 16.72 -6.94
C GLY A 95 -8.67 16.48 -6.95
N MET A 96 -9.27 16.04 -5.83
CA MET A 96 -10.69 15.66 -5.79
C MET A 96 -11.46 16.33 -4.65
N ALA A 97 -11.02 16.16 -3.41
CA ALA A 97 -11.81 16.55 -2.24
C ALA A 97 -11.94 18.07 -2.08
N ILE A 98 -10.83 18.81 -2.14
CA ILE A 98 -10.82 20.27 -2.06
C ILE A 98 -11.61 20.91 -3.22
N PRO A 99 -11.39 20.51 -4.50
CA PRO A 99 -12.21 21.01 -5.61
C PRO A 99 -13.71 20.75 -5.46
N ASP A 100 -14.13 19.57 -4.98
CA ASP A 100 -15.54 19.26 -4.73
C ASP A 100 -16.12 20.16 -3.64
N GLN A 101 -15.40 20.33 -2.52
CA GLN A 101 -15.82 21.21 -1.44
C GLN A 101 -16.00 22.66 -1.92
N ILE A 102 -15.05 23.20 -2.69
CA ILE A 102 -15.15 24.54 -3.28
C ILE A 102 -16.38 24.65 -4.18
N LYS A 103 -16.59 23.68 -5.08
CA LYS A 103 -17.73 23.64 -6.00
C LYS A 103 -19.08 23.61 -5.25
N ARG A 104 -19.10 22.99 -4.07
CA ARG A 104 -20.28 22.87 -3.21
C ARG A 104 -20.41 23.99 -2.17
N GLU A 105 -19.54 25.01 -2.24
CA GLU A 105 -19.50 26.12 -1.28
C GLU A 105 -19.31 25.68 0.17
N ILE A 106 -18.64 24.53 0.38
CA ILE A 106 -18.24 24.01 1.68
C ILE A 106 -16.91 24.64 2.06
N SER A 107 -16.79 25.13 3.30
CA SER A 107 -15.55 25.72 3.81
C SER A 107 -14.38 24.75 3.71
N THR A 108 -13.31 25.15 3.01
CA THR A 108 -12.05 24.42 2.94
C THR A 108 -11.04 25.03 3.90
N HIS A 109 -10.10 24.22 4.37
CA HIS A 109 -9.03 24.68 5.26
C HIS A 109 -7.92 25.43 4.52
N LYS A 110 -7.88 25.33 3.18
CA LYS A 110 -6.92 26.01 2.29
C LYS A 110 -7.41 26.04 0.83
N SER A 111 -6.73 26.80 0.00
CA SER A 111 -6.85 26.73 -1.46
C SER A 111 -6.16 25.48 -2.01
N GLN A 112 -6.61 25.01 -3.16
CA GLN A 112 -5.98 23.92 -3.89
C GLN A 112 -4.52 24.25 -4.24
N ASN A 113 -3.62 23.27 -4.05
CA ASN A 113 -2.20 23.38 -4.38
C ASN A 113 -1.86 22.60 -5.66
N ILE A 114 -1.93 23.29 -6.81
CA ILE A 114 -1.70 22.70 -8.14
C ILE A 114 -0.24 22.26 -8.32
N GLU A 115 0.73 23.06 -7.86
CA GLU A 115 2.16 22.74 -7.98
C GLU A 115 2.49 21.42 -7.25
N LEU A 116 1.86 21.18 -6.10
CA LEU A 116 2.04 19.94 -5.36
C LEU A 116 1.40 18.74 -6.07
N ILE A 117 0.29 18.93 -6.79
CA ILE A 117 -0.32 17.87 -7.62
C ILE A 117 0.65 17.47 -8.74
N GLU A 118 1.19 18.43 -9.49
CA GLU A 118 2.13 18.18 -10.59
C GLU A 118 3.39 17.47 -10.09
N LEU A 119 4.00 17.97 -9.01
CA LEU A 119 5.17 17.33 -8.37
C LEU A 119 4.86 15.90 -7.91
N THR A 120 3.63 15.65 -7.45
CA THR A 120 3.19 14.32 -7.02
C THR A 120 3.00 13.37 -8.19
N GLU A 121 2.49 13.83 -9.33
CA GLU A 121 2.41 13.01 -10.54
C GLU A 121 3.80 12.59 -11.03
N GLU A 122 4.79 13.50 -10.98
CA GLU A 122 6.19 13.18 -11.31
C GLU A 122 6.79 12.17 -10.31
N LEU A 123 6.54 12.34 -9.01
CA LEU A 123 7.00 11.39 -7.99
C LEU A 123 6.34 10.01 -8.16
N PHE A 124 5.06 9.98 -8.54
CA PHE A 124 4.34 8.75 -8.86
C PHE A 124 4.94 8.05 -10.10
N ASP A 125 5.32 8.80 -11.14
CA ASP A 125 6.05 8.28 -12.30
C ASP A 125 7.41 7.68 -11.89
N TYR A 126 8.13 8.33 -10.98
CA TYR A 126 9.35 7.76 -10.39
C TYR A 126 9.07 6.42 -9.68
N ALA A 127 8.02 6.30 -8.86
CA ALA A 127 7.68 5.03 -8.21
C ALA A 127 7.39 3.91 -9.21
N LYS A 128 6.64 4.19 -10.28
CA LYS A 128 6.40 3.22 -11.36
C LYS A 128 7.70 2.78 -12.04
N SER A 129 8.65 3.69 -12.19
CA SER A 129 9.97 3.36 -12.77
C SER A 129 10.73 2.32 -11.93
N LEU A 130 10.60 2.36 -10.59
CA LEU A 130 11.26 1.43 -9.67
C LEU A 130 10.79 -0.02 -9.83
N VAL A 131 9.59 -0.22 -10.40
CA VAL A 131 9.09 -1.55 -10.75
C VAL A 131 9.98 -2.22 -11.81
N ARG A 132 10.53 -1.43 -12.74
CA ARG A 132 11.31 -1.92 -13.89
C ARG A 132 12.81 -1.81 -13.67
N ALA A 133 13.27 -0.67 -13.16
CA ALA A 133 14.69 -0.36 -12.98
C ALA A 133 14.92 0.45 -11.70
N TYR A 134 15.90 0.03 -10.91
CA TYR A 134 16.28 0.81 -9.74
C TYR A 134 16.92 2.11 -10.17
N SER A 135 16.50 3.20 -9.55
CA SER A 135 17.19 4.47 -9.57
C SER A 135 17.16 5.08 -8.17
N LYS A 136 18.08 6.00 -7.90
CA LYS A 136 18.19 6.65 -6.60
C LYS A 136 17.11 7.75 -6.49
N TRP A 137 16.45 7.82 -5.34
CA TRP A 137 15.49 8.87 -5.04
C TRP A 137 16.20 10.22 -4.94
N ASP A 138 15.80 11.17 -5.77
CA ASP A 138 16.24 12.57 -5.66
C ASP A 138 15.58 13.23 -4.44
N THR A 139 16.31 13.29 -3.33
CA THR A 139 15.80 13.80 -2.04
C THR A 139 15.73 15.32 -1.96
N GLU A 140 16.38 16.03 -2.90
CA GLU A 140 16.34 17.50 -2.94
C GLU A 140 15.10 17.97 -3.71
N TYR A 141 14.83 17.30 -4.84
CA TYR A 141 13.70 17.61 -5.70
C TYR A 141 12.38 17.03 -5.18
N PHE A 142 12.33 15.72 -4.90
CA PHE A 142 11.07 15.06 -4.57
C PHE A 142 10.72 15.09 -3.07
N PRO A 143 9.41 15.14 -2.74
CA PRO A 143 8.91 14.88 -1.39
C PRO A 143 9.45 13.55 -0.85
N ASN A 144 9.90 13.52 0.40
CA ASN A 144 10.45 12.30 1.02
C ASN A 144 10.39 12.36 2.56
N PRO A 145 10.41 11.22 3.26
CA PRO A 145 10.26 11.20 4.72
C PRO A 145 11.52 11.63 5.48
N GLU A 146 12.67 11.79 4.80
CA GLU A 146 13.95 12.11 5.45
C GLU A 146 14.21 13.62 5.53
N ILE A 147 13.93 14.37 4.46
CA ILE A 147 14.31 15.78 4.29
C ILE A 147 13.08 16.60 3.86
N PHE A 148 12.48 17.32 4.81
CA PHE A 148 11.28 18.13 4.55
C PHE A 148 11.11 19.29 5.54
N ASP A 149 10.21 20.22 5.24
CA ASP A 149 9.81 21.30 6.16
C ASP A 149 8.37 21.08 6.63
N GLU A 150 8.20 20.71 7.90
CA GLU A 150 6.89 20.43 8.51
C GLU A 150 5.90 21.61 8.48
N ASN A 151 6.38 22.84 8.25
CA ASN A 151 5.55 24.05 8.21
C ASN A 151 5.02 24.37 6.81
N THR A 152 5.29 23.53 5.82
CA THR A 152 4.81 23.68 4.43
C THR A 152 3.66 22.72 4.14
N ASP A 153 2.89 22.98 3.07
CA ASP A 153 1.89 22.03 2.58
C ASP A 153 2.50 20.66 2.28
N GLU A 154 3.65 20.62 1.59
CA GLU A 154 4.39 19.38 1.32
C GLU A 154 4.69 18.63 2.64
N GLY A 155 5.21 19.32 3.66
CA GLY A 155 5.50 18.75 4.96
C GLY A 155 4.25 18.22 5.70
N PHE A 156 3.12 18.92 5.57
CA PHE A 156 1.83 18.49 6.11
C PHE A 156 1.38 17.14 5.52
N TYR A 157 1.57 16.95 4.20
CA TYR A 157 1.27 15.69 3.52
C TYR A 157 2.29 14.61 3.85
N ILE A 158 3.59 14.93 3.89
CA ILE A 158 4.65 13.98 4.26
C ILE A 158 4.38 13.33 5.61
N LEU A 159 4.05 14.12 6.64
CA LEU A 159 3.78 13.58 7.98
C LEU A 159 2.57 12.63 8.03
N ARG A 160 1.54 12.90 7.22
CA ARG A 160 0.34 12.04 7.13
C ARG A 160 0.59 10.80 6.28
N ALA A 161 1.31 10.96 5.18
CA ALA A 161 1.78 9.87 4.35
C ALA A 161 2.65 8.90 5.15
N ASN A 162 3.49 9.40 6.06
CA ASN A 162 4.25 8.55 6.99
C ASN A 162 3.34 7.66 7.84
N ASP A 163 2.27 8.20 8.43
CA ASP A 163 1.34 7.41 9.25
C ASP A 163 0.57 6.39 8.40
N LEU A 164 0.07 6.81 7.23
CA LEU A 164 -0.63 5.93 6.28
C LEU A 164 0.29 4.80 5.79
N TYR A 165 1.53 5.12 5.41
CA TYR A 165 2.53 4.15 4.98
C TYR A 165 2.87 3.16 6.09
N VAL A 166 3.11 3.64 7.33
CA VAL A 166 3.42 2.74 8.46
C VAL A 166 2.27 1.79 8.71
N GLU A 167 1.03 2.28 8.62
CA GLU A 167 -0.17 1.47 8.76
C GLU A 167 -0.32 0.45 7.62
N ALA A 168 -0.03 0.83 6.37
CA ALA A 168 -0.11 -0.06 5.20
C ALA A 168 0.99 -1.14 5.25
N MET A 169 2.19 -0.78 5.67
CA MET A 169 3.25 -1.76 5.94
C MET A 169 2.90 -2.67 7.12
N ASN A 170 2.18 -2.20 8.14
CA ASN A 170 1.73 -3.07 9.23
C ASN A 170 0.69 -4.09 8.75
N PHE A 171 -0.21 -3.72 7.84
CA PHE A 171 -1.08 -4.70 7.16
C PHE A 171 -0.24 -5.78 6.46
N ILE A 172 0.74 -5.37 5.64
CA ILE A 172 1.59 -6.33 4.92
C ILE A 172 2.42 -7.19 5.87
N LEU A 173 2.93 -6.63 6.97
CA LEU A 173 3.64 -7.40 7.98
C LEU A 173 2.72 -8.42 8.65
N PHE A 174 1.49 -8.05 8.99
CA PHE A 174 0.52 -9.01 9.53
C PHE A 174 0.15 -10.10 8.51
N HIS A 175 0.17 -9.80 7.21
CA HIS A 175 -0.01 -10.81 6.16
C HIS A 175 1.12 -11.84 6.17
N GLU A 176 2.38 -11.39 6.23
CA GLU A 176 3.53 -12.31 6.35
C GLU A 176 3.51 -13.09 7.67
N ILE A 177 3.09 -12.45 8.76
CA ILE A 177 2.94 -13.12 10.06
C ILE A 177 1.82 -14.15 10.02
N ALA A 178 0.71 -13.89 9.32
CA ALA A 178 -0.38 -14.84 9.16
C ALA A 178 0.08 -16.11 8.41
N HIS A 179 0.93 -15.96 7.39
CA HIS A 179 1.54 -17.13 6.73
C HIS A 179 2.37 -17.99 7.70
N ALA A 180 3.07 -17.36 8.64
CA ALA A 180 3.83 -18.06 9.68
C ALA A 180 2.92 -18.70 10.73
N GLU A 181 1.97 -17.93 11.29
CA GLU A 181 0.98 -18.39 12.30
C GLU A 181 0.20 -19.61 11.82
N LEU A 182 -0.25 -19.59 10.56
CA LEU A 182 -1.10 -20.63 9.97
C LEU A 182 -0.30 -21.73 9.27
N GLU A 183 1.03 -21.72 9.40
CA GLU A 183 1.95 -22.70 8.79
C GLU A 183 1.74 -22.85 7.26
N HIS A 184 1.38 -21.79 6.55
CA HIS A 184 1.03 -21.85 5.12
C HIS A 184 2.19 -22.40 4.25
N ILE A 185 3.44 -22.04 4.55
CA ILE A 185 4.62 -22.53 3.83
C ILE A 185 4.76 -24.05 3.95
N LYS A 186 4.61 -24.56 5.17
CA LYS A 186 4.68 -25.99 5.46
C LYS A 186 3.51 -26.72 4.83
N THR A 187 2.28 -26.23 5.00
CA THR A 187 1.06 -26.76 4.39
C THR A 187 1.19 -26.85 2.87
N ARG A 188 1.70 -25.81 2.22
CA ARG A 188 1.96 -25.80 0.77
C ARG A 188 3.00 -26.85 0.36
N GLY A 189 4.09 -26.97 1.10
CA GLY A 189 5.18 -27.91 0.82
C GLY A 189 4.78 -29.37 1.01
N GLU A 190 4.16 -29.70 2.14
CA GLU A 190 3.77 -31.07 2.51
C GLU A 190 2.65 -31.62 1.60
N ASN A 191 1.71 -30.76 1.19
CA ASN A 191 0.59 -31.15 0.34
C ASN A 191 0.82 -30.87 -1.16
N ASN A 192 1.98 -30.34 -1.54
CA ASN A 192 2.32 -29.95 -2.91
C ASN A 192 1.23 -29.09 -3.58
N LEU A 193 0.69 -28.12 -2.83
CA LEU A 193 -0.44 -27.29 -3.27
C LEU A 193 -0.03 -26.38 -4.42
N LYS A 194 -0.95 -26.18 -5.37
CA LYS A 194 -0.79 -25.35 -6.56
C LYS A 194 -2.10 -24.66 -6.93
N GLY A 195 -2.00 -23.60 -7.73
CA GLY A 195 -3.18 -22.93 -8.29
C GLY A 195 -4.10 -22.39 -7.20
N ASP A 196 -5.40 -22.66 -7.34
CA ASP A 196 -6.45 -22.13 -6.47
C ASP A 196 -6.28 -22.49 -4.99
N HIS A 197 -5.65 -23.64 -4.68
CA HIS A 197 -5.35 -23.99 -3.28
C HIS A 197 -4.32 -23.06 -2.65
N VAL A 198 -3.33 -22.59 -3.42
CA VAL A 198 -2.35 -21.60 -2.92
C VAL A 198 -3.02 -20.24 -2.81
N LYS A 199 -3.84 -19.86 -3.79
CA LYS A 199 -4.62 -18.62 -3.76
C LYS A 199 -5.53 -18.55 -2.52
N ALA A 200 -6.12 -19.67 -2.10
CA ALA A 200 -6.92 -19.72 -0.88
C ALA A 200 -6.11 -19.38 0.38
N LEU A 201 -4.86 -19.85 0.49
CA LEU A 201 -3.97 -19.52 1.62
C LEU A 201 -3.63 -18.02 1.66
N GLU A 202 -3.48 -17.39 0.50
CA GLU A 202 -3.21 -15.93 0.41
C GLU A 202 -4.43 -15.11 0.87
N ILE A 203 -5.65 -15.53 0.49
CA ILE A 203 -6.89 -14.89 0.97
C ILE A 203 -7.08 -15.11 2.48
N GLU A 204 -6.72 -16.30 2.99
CA GLU A 204 -6.74 -16.58 4.41
C GLU A 204 -5.75 -15.68 5.17
N ALA A 205 -4.52 -15.52 4.66
CA ALA A 205 -3.51 -14.62 5.22
C ALA A 205 -3.96 -13.15 5.19
N ASP A 206 -4.54 -12.67 4.08
CA ASP A 206 -5.13 -11.33 4.00
C ASP A 206 -6.22 -11.13 5.05
N SER A 207 -7.15 -12.08 5.17
CA SER A 207 -8.27 -11.99 6.10
C SER A 207 -7.79 -11.96 7.55
N ARG A 208 -6.80 -12.79 7.88
CA ARG A 208 -6.19 -12.80 9.21
C ARG A 208 -5.44 -11.50 9.50
N ALA A 209 -4.69 -10.98 8.53
CA ALA A 209 -3.98 -9.72 8.67
C ALA A 209 -4.93 -8.53 8.90
N ILE A 210 -6.05 -8.50 8.18
CA ILE A 210 -7.09 -7.49 8.36
C ILE A 210 -7.70 -7.60 9.76
N SER A 211 -8.07 -8.80 10.22
CA SER A 211 -8.58 -9.02 11.60
C SER A 211 -7.60 -8.51 12.65
N LEU A 212 -6.32 -8.92 12.58
CA LEU A 212 -5.28 -8.49 13.52
C LEU A 212 -5.09 -6.97 13.53
N LEU A 213 -5.11 -6.33 12.35
CA LEU A 213 -4.96 -4.89 12.26
C LEU A 213 -6.17 -4.16 12.84
N LEU A 214 -7.39 -4.59 12.52
CA LEU A 214 -8.63 -3.94 12.96
C LEU A 214 -8.88 -4.12 14.46
N GLU A 215 -8.57 -5.28 15.03
CA GLU A 215 -8.69 -5.55 16.47
C GLU A 215 -7.83 -4.60 17.31
N ASN A 216 -6.66 -4.21 16.78
CA ASN A 216 -5.66 -3.43 17.52
C ASN A 216 -5.50 -1.99 17.01
N CYS A 217 -6.37 -1.53 16.11
CA CYS A 217 -6.28 -0.19 15.54
C CYS A 217 -6.75 0.89 16.52
N LYS A 218 -6.10 2.06 16.48
CA LYS A 218 -6.56 3.26 17.22
C LYS A 218 -7.55 4.11 16.43
N LYS A 219 -7.45 4.06 15.10
CA LYS A 219 -8.23 4.85 14.15
C LYS A 219 -8.66 3.95 13.00
N PRO A 220 -9.83 3.28 13.10
CA PRO A 220 -10.27 2.31 12.11
C PRO A 220 -10.21 2.83 10.68
N PHE A 221 -10.63 4.08 10.45
CA PHE A 221 -10.59 4.70 9.13
C PHE A 221 -9.19 4.72 8.49
N VAL A 222 -8.14 5.04 9.25
CA VAL A 222 -6.76 5.05 8.73
C VAL A 222 -6.32 3.63 8.38
N SER A 223 -6.66 2.64 9.21
CA SER A 223 -6.37 1.24 8.94
C SER A 223 -7.12 0.72 7.71
N HIS A 224 -8.39 1.11 7.52
CA HIS A 224 -9.16 0.75 6.33
C HIS A 224 -8.51 1.32 5.06
N LEU A 225 -8.13 2.60 5.10
CA LEU A 225 -7.44 3.25 3.99
C LEU A 225 -6.09 2.58 3.71
N ALA A 226 -5.34 2.24 4.76
CA ALA A 226 -4.04 1.59 4.66
C ALA A 226 -4.11 0.20 4.02
N ILE A 227 -5.11 -0.61 4.38
CA ILE A 227 -5.35 -1.93 3.76
C ILE A 227 -5.61 -1.76 2.26
N VAL A 228 -6.51 -0.84 1.90
CA VAL A 228 -6.86 -0.58 0.51
C VAL A 228 -5.67 -0.05 -0.29
N VAL A 229 -4.91 0.89 0.26
CA VAL A 229 -3.69 1.43 -0.39
C VAL A 229 -2.64 0.34 -0.56
N GLY A 230 -2.41 -0.50 0.45
CA GLY A 230 -1.50 -1.63 0.40
C GLY A 230 -1.86 -2.59 -0.75
N LEU A 231 -3.12 -3.00 -0.82
CA LEU A 231 -3.61 -3.93 -1.84
C LEU A 231 -3.64 -3.31 -3.24
N ALA A 232 -4.26 -2.14 -3.39
CA ALA A 232 -4.42 -1.47 -4.68
C ALA A 232 -3.10 -0.98 -5.27
N SER A 233 -2.04 -0.81 -4.45
CA SER A 233 -0.69 -0.54 -4.97
C SER A 233 -0.19 -1.62 -5.93
N MET A 234 -0.70 -2.86 -5.88
CA MET A 234 -0.30 -3.92 -6.80
C MET A 234 -0.75 -3.66 -8.25
N LEU A 235 -1.79 -2.85 -8.46
CA LEU A 235 -2.29 -2.51 -9.80
C LEU A 235 -1.19 -1.91 -10.69
N PHE A 236 -0.29 -1.11 -10.14
CA PHE A 236 0.74 -0.44 -10.94
C PHE A 236 1.92 -1.35 -11.33
N VAL A 237 1.91 -2.61 -10.90
CA VAL A 237 2.94 -3.61 -11.22
C VAL A 237 2.60 -4.43 -12.47
N SER A 238 1.31 -4.69 -12.73
CA SER A 238 0.83 -5.48 -13.87
C SER A 238 -0.15 -4.72 -14.76
N HIS A 239 -0.16 -5.09 -16.04
CA HIS A 239 -1.13 -4.61 -17.03
C HIS A 239 -2.53 -5.24 -16.89
N ASP A 240 -2.68 -6.24 -16.04
CA ASP A 240 -3.93 -6.97 -15.81
C ASP A 240 -4.12 -7.16 -14.30
N LEU A 241 -5.30 -7.64 -13.89
CA LEU A 241 -5.58 -7.90 -12.46
C LEU A 241 -4.97 -9.22 -11.97
N SER A 242 -4.32 -9.99 -12.85
CA SER A 242 -3.95 -11.36 -12.54
C SER A 242 -2.87 -11.45 -11.47
N GLY A 243 -3.12 -12.28 -10.45
CA GLY A 243 -2.09 -12.69 -9.47
C GLY A 243 -1.22 -13.85 -9.97
N GLY A 244 -1.41 -14.29 -11.21
CA GLY A 244 -0.73 -15.46 -11.78
C GLY A 244 -1.21 -16.79 -11.18
N SER A 245 -0.29 -17.75 -11.06
CA SER A 245 -0.61 -19.11 -10.60
C SER A 245 -0.74 -19.24 -9.08
N ASP A 246 -0.03 -18.39 -8.33
CA ASP A 246 0.18 -18.58 -6.90
C ASP A 246 -0.54 -17.54 -6.05
N HIS A 247 -0.85 -16.36 -6.61
CA HIS A 247 -1.55 -15.31 -5.88
C HIS A 247 -2.95 -15.06 -6.47
N PRO A 248 -3.94 -14.68 -5.64
CA PRO A 248 -5.24 -14.24 -6.12
C PRO A 248 -5.11 -12.96 -6.94
N ASP A 249 -6.09 -12.74 -7.80
CA ASP A 249 -6.17 -11.52 -8.59
C ASP A 249 -6.39 -10.30 -7.66
N VAL A 250 -5.87 -9.15 -8.05
CA VAL A 250 -5.81 -7.95 -7.20
C VAL A 250 -7.22 -7.51 -6.79
N ASP A 251 -8.19 -7.60 -7.70
CA ASP A 251 -9.59 -7.29 -7.43
C ASP A 251 -10.20 -8.24 -6.40
N VAL A 252 -9.91 -9.54 -6.47
CA VAL A 252 -10.40 -10.53 -5.51
C VAL A 252 -9.88 -10.21 -4.09
N ARG A 253 -8.61 -9.81 -3.97
CA ARG A 253 -8.03 -9.40 -2.68
C ARG A 253 -8.69 -8.12 -2.14
N ILE A 254 -8.93 -7.14 -3.01
CA ILE A 254 -9.60 -5.89 -2.63
C ILE A 254 -11.04 -6.16 -2.19
N GLU A 255 -11.81 -6.95 -2.93
CA GLU A 255 -13.20 -7.29 -2.57
C GLU A 255 -13.26 -8.05 -1.24
N ASN A 256 -12.35 -9.01 -1.00
CA ASN A 256 -12.24 -9.66 0.30
C ASN A 256 -12.01 -8.65 1.45
N ALA A 257 -11.13 -7.67 1.22
CA ALA A 257 -10.90 -6.62 2.21
C ALA A 257 -12.14 -5.73 2.42
N LEU A 258 -12.85 -5.37 1.35
CA LEU A 258 -14.08 -4.56 1.43
C LEU A 258 -15.20 -5.29 2.16
N ASP A 259 -15.32 -6.61 2.00
CA ASP A 259 -16.29 -7.45 2.69
C ASP A 259 -16.04 -7.53 4.20
N LEU A 260 -14.76 -7.49 4.61
CA LEU A 260 -14.36 -7.47 6.02
C LEU A 260 -14.48 -6.08 6.64
N ILE A 261 -14.06 -5.04 5.92
CA ILE A 261 -14.08 -3.65 6.39
C ILE A 261 -15.50 -3.06 6.40
N LYS A 262 -16.32 -3.43 5.42
CA LYS A 262 -17.69 -2.94 5.19
C LYS A 262 -17.80 -1.41 5.19
N PRO A 263 -17.07 -0.70 4.30
CA PRO A 263 -17.16 0.75 4.25
C PRO A 263 -18.57 1.20 3.83
N SER A 264 -19.06 2.27 4.46
CA SER A 264 -20.32 2.91 4.03
C SER A 264 -20.23 3.41 2.60
N GLU A 265 -21.37 3.61 1.93
CA GLU A 265 -21.41 4.04 0.52
C GLU A 265 -20.77 5.42 0.29
N ASP A 266 -20.84 6.30 1.29
CA ASP A 266 -20.21 7.63 1.26
C ASP A 266 -18.75 7.63 1.73
N SER A 267 -18.16 6.45 1.97
CA SER A 267 -16.78 6.35 2.44
C SER A 267 -15.79 6.91 1.41
N PRO A 268 -14.81 7.74 1.83
CA PRO A 268 -13.69 8.18 0.97
C PRO A 268 -12.90 7.05 0.30
N ILE A 269 -12.95 5.84 0.86
CA ILE A 269 -12.29 4.65 0.31
C ILE A 269 -12.71 4.42 -1.14
N TRP A 270 -13.98 4.62 -1.47
CA TRP A 270 -14.48 4.41 -2.83
C TRP A 270 -13.86 5.40 -3.82
N ALA A 271 -13.74 6.67 -3.45
CA ALA A 271 -13.11 7.69 -4.29
C ALA A 271 -11.62 7.38 -4.52
N ILE A 272 -10.94 6.87 -3.50
CA ILE A 272 -9.53 6.48 -3.58
C ILE A 272 -9.36 5.24 -4.48
N LEU A 273 -10.23 4.23 -4.37
CA LEU A 273 -10.23 3.08 -5.28
C LEU A 273 -10.49 3.49 -6.73
N VAL A 274 -11.43 4.43 -6.98
CA VAL A 274 -11.63 5.02 -8.30
C VAL A 274 -10.36 5.71 -8.80
N LEU A 275 -9.67 6.46 -7.93
CA LEU A 275 -8.40 7.11 -8.28
C LEU A 275 -7.33 6.08 -8.68
N PHE A 276 -7.19 4.98 -7.94
CA PHE A 276 -6.30 3.87 -8.30
C PHE A 276 -6.62 3.32 -9.69
N LEU A 277 -7.89 3.00 -9.98
CA LEU A 277 -8.30 2.46 -11.28
C LEU A 277 -8.06 3.43 -12.43
N LYS A 278 -8.30 4.74 -12.23
CA LYS A 278 -8.02 5.77 -13.24
C LYS A 278 -6.54 5.95 -13.51
N LEU A 279 -5.70 5.88 -12.48
CA LEU A 279 -4.24 5.96 -12.65
C LEU A 279 -3.69 4.69 -13.31
N TRP A 280 -4.29 3.53 -13.00
CA TRP A 280 -3.95 2.26 -13.63
C TRP A 280 -4.30 2.26 -15.12
N ASP A 281 -5.51 2.73 -15.46
CA ASP A 281 -5.94 3.00 -16.84
C ASP A 281 -4.97 3.92 -17.59
N LYS A 282 -4.62 5.08 -17.00
CA LYS A 282 -3.66 6.03 -17.58
C LYS A 282 -2.29 5.38 -17.81
N GLN A 283 -1.80 4.57 -16.86
CA GLN A 283 -0.49 3.93 -16.95
C GLN A 283 -0.41 2.90 -18.08
N PHE A 284 -1.44 2.07 -18.26
CA PHE A 284 -1.42 0.96 -19.21
C PHE A 284 -2.27 1.19 -20.45
N SER A 285 -2.89 2.37 -20.57
CA SER A 285 -3.74 2.78 -21.69
C SER A 285 -4.88 1.79 -21.94
N HIS A 286 -5.61 1.42 -20.87
CA HIS A 286 -6.76 0.51 -20.97
C HIS A 286 -7.95 1.17 -21.68
N ASN A 287 -8.01 2.50 -21.67
CA ASN A 287 -9.07 3.34 -22.22
C ASN A 287 -10.41 3.11 -21.53
N PHE A 288 -10.43 3.13 -20.20
CA PHE A 288 -11.68 3.06 -19.45
C PHE A 288 -12.59 4.23 -19.80
N VAL A 289 -13.88 3.92 -19.94
CA VAL A 289 -14.93 4.90 -20.19
C VAL A 289 -15.65 5.13 -18.88
N THR A 290 -15.65 6.37 -18.39
CA THR A 290 -16.48 6.76 -17.25
C THR A 290 -17.85 7.18 -17.74
N SER A 291 -18.90 6.54 -17.24
CA SER A 291 -20.26 7.04 -17.41
C SER A 291 -20.36 8.49 -16.89
N THR A 292 -21.16 9.31 -17.56
CA THR A 292 -21.39 10.69 -17.14
C THR A 292 -22.34 10.80 -15.95
N HIS A 293 -22.92 9.68 -15.49
CA HIS A 293 -23.94 9.63 -14.45
C HIS A 293 -23.69 8.45 -13.52
N TYR A 294 -23.14 8.74 -12.33
CA TYR A 294 -23.06 7.81 -11.20
C TYR A 294 -23.58 8.53 -9.94
N ASN A 295 -24.25 7.81 -9.05
CA ASN A 295 -24.83 8.41 -7.84
C ASN A 295 -23.77 8.66 -6.76
N ASN A 296 -22.78 7.77 -6.67
CA ASN A 296 -21.69 7.85 -5.71
C ASN A 296 -20.42 7.17 -6.24
N PHE A 297 -19.30 7.33 -5.53
CA PHE A 297 -18.01 6.74 -5.95
C PHE A 297 -17.98 5.22 -5.89
N LYS A 298 -18.83 4.57 -5.08
CA LYS A 298 -18.92 3.11 -5.02
C LYS A 298 -19.44 2.54 -6.34
N GLU A 299 -20.50 3.14 -6.90
CA GLU A 299 -21.00 2.75 -8.22
C GLU A 299 -19.94 2.93 -9.31
N LEU A 300 -19.25 4.08 -9.32
CA LEU A 300 -18.18 4.34 -10.28
C LEU A 300 -17.01 3.37 -10.13
N TYR A 301 -16.65 2.98 -8.90
CA TYR A 301 -15.62 1.98 -8.65
C TYR A 301 -15.98 0.65 -9.31
N TYR A 302 -17.18 0.13 -9.07
CA TYR A 302 -17.61 -1.14 -9.65
C TYR A 302 -17.74 -1.06 -11.18
N GLU A 303 -18.18 0.07 -11.74
CA GLU A 303 -18.20 0.28 -13.19
C GLU A 303 -16.79 0.17 -13.81
N LEU A 304 -15.81 0.84 -13.22
CA LEU A 304 -14.42 0.79 -13.69
C LEU A 304 -13.79 -0.59 -13.47
N LEU A 305 -14.09 -1.24 -12.33
CA LEU A 305 -13.59 -2.56 -12.02
C LEU A 305 -14.07 -3.61 -13.02
N GLU A 306 -15.34 -3.56 -13.43
CA GLU A 306 -15.88 -4.48 -14.42
C GLU A 306 -15.23 -4.32 -15.80
N GLN A 307 -14.83 -3.10 -16.17
CA GLN A 307 -14.00 -2.86 -17.36
C GLN A 307 -12.62 -3.48 -17.20
N GLY A 308 -11.98 -3.29 -16.04
CA GLY A 308 -10.70 -3.91 -15.69
C GLY A 308 -10.72 -5.44 -15.80
N LYS A 309 -11.77 -6.09 -15.27
CA LYS A 309 -11.96 -7.54 -15.36
C LYS A 309 -12.12 -8.05 -16.79
N GLN A 310 -12.55 -7.22 -17.75
CA GLN A 310 -12.59 -7.65 -19.14
C GLN A 310 -11.19 -7.75 -19.76
N ILE A 311 -10.19 -7.02 -19.27
CA ILE A 311 -8.81 -7.09 -19.77
C ILE A 311 -8.25 -8.51 -19.59
N ASN A 312 -8.43 -9.10 -18.41
CA ASN A 312 -7.99 -10.47 -18.08
C ASN A 312 -8.56 -11.55 -19.01
N LYS A 313 -9.66 -11.29 -19.72
CA LYS A 313 -10.29 -12.30 -20.61
C LYS A 313 -9.64 -12.36 -21.99
N TRP A 314 -8.79 -11.40 -22.33
CA TRP A 314 -8.16 -11.27 -23.64
C TRP A 314 -6.62 -11.31 -23.60
N SER A 315 -6.02 -11.47 -22.42
CA SER A 315 -4.60 -11.79 -22.21
C SER A 315 -4.33 -13.29 -22.12
#